data_AF-A0A0F9AQQ3-F1
#
_entry.id   AF-A0A0F9AQQ3-F1
#
_cell.length_a   1.000
_cell.length_b   1.000
_cell.length_c   1.000
_cell.angle_alpha   90.00
_cell.angle_beta   90.00
_cell.angle_gamma   90.00
#
_symmetry.space_group_name_H-M   'P 1'
#
loop_
_entity.id
_entity.type
_entity.pdbx_description
1 polymer ?
#
loop_
_entity_poly.entity_id
_entity_poly.type
_entity_poly.pdbx_seq_one_letter_code
_entity_poly.pdbx_strand_id
1 'polypeptide(L)'
;MDTIIISFVGLCLLLGTGHFLRMRVRLLQRLYLPSCVIAGLLGLLIIQISKGFGAPLPEAWMSGWDSLPSFLINVVFACLFLGVALPKISTLWKRAGPQLAYGQVVAWGQYVVGVGLVLVLLGPLFGVNDMFGGIVPVGFEGGHGTTAGLAETFDEEGWAAGKDFALASATFGILGAVIVGMALVNWAQRKGYVVRRRSPEDFPEDDTIGVIPVDRRPEAG
;
A
#
# COMPACT_ATOMS: atom_id res chain seq x y z
N MET A 1 -23.69 22.92 5.98
CA MET A 1 -22.58 22.17 6.60
C MET A 1 -21.44 22.24 5.62
N ASP A 2 -20.28 22.75 6.03
CA ASP A 2 -19.19 23.04 5.10
C ASP A 2 -18.71 21.76 4.40
N THR A 3 -18.49 21.82 3.09
CA THR A 3 -18.08 20.69 2.26
C THR A 3 -16.86 19.95 2.83
N ILE A 4 -15.93 20.69 3.43
CA ILE A 4 -14.75 20.14 4.11
C ILE A 4 -15.14 19.27 5.31
N ILE A 5 -16.11 19.71 6.11
CA ILE A 5 -16.58 18.94 7.29
C ILE A 5 -17.23 17.63 6.82
N ILE A 6 -18.05 17.69 5.77
CA ILE A 6 -18.70 16.50 5.20
C ILE A 6 -17.65 15.50 4.70
N SER A 7 -16.66 15.98 3.95
CA SER A 7 -15.58 15.13 3.42
C SER A 7 -14.71 14.52 4.53
N PHE A 8 -14.42 15.28 5.59
CA PHE A 8 -13.67 14.78 6.74
C PHE A 8 -14.47 13.72 7.51
N VAL A 9 -15.76 13.97 7.77
CA VAL A 9 -16.66 12.99 8.41
C VAL A 9 -16.76 11.73 7.55
N GLY A 10 -16.88 11.87 6.23
CA GLY A 10 -16.86 10.75 5.28
C GLY A 10 -15.61 9.90 5.41
N LEU A 11 -14.44 10.53 5.46
CA LEU A 11 -13.16 9.84 5.63
C LEU A 11 -13.08 9.11 6.98
N CYS A 12 -13.50 9.76 8.08
CA CYS A 12 -13.53 9.14 9.40
C CYS A 12 -14.48 7.94 9.47
N LEU A 13 -15.68 8.04 8.87
CA LEU A 13 -16.63 6.93 8.79
C LEU A 13 -16.06 5.77 7.96
N LEU A 14 -15.40 6.07 6.84
CA LEU A 14 -14.79 5.05 6.01
C LEU A 14 -13.64 4.32 6.73
N LEU A 15 -12.78 5.07 7.44
CA LEU A 15 -11.72 4.47 8.25
C LEU A 15 -12.28 3.67 9.44
N GLY A 16 -13.31 4.19 10.11
CA GLY A 16 -13.98 3.52 11.22
C GLY A 16 -14.64 2.21 10.78
N THR A 17 -15.31 2.20 9.62
CA THR A 17 -15.90 0.98 9.04
C THR A 17 -14.84 -0.02 8.60
N GLY A 18 -13.74 0.43 7.99
CA GLY A 18 -12.61 -0.44 7.65
C GLY A 18 -11.97 -1.09 8.88
N HIS A 19 -11.80 -0.32 9.97
CA HIS A 19 -11.31 -0.85 11.24
C HIS A 19 -12.31 -1.83 11.88
N PHE A 20 -13.60 -1.50 11.89
CA PHE A 20 -14.63 -2.41 12.38
C PHE A 20 -14.64 -3.73 11.60
N LEU A 21 -14.50 -3.69 10.27
CA LEU A 21 -14.45 -4.87 9.43
C LEU A 21 -13.20 -5.72 9.75
N ARG A 22 -12.04 -5.09 9.98
CA ARG A 22 -10.83 -5.78 10.45
C ARG A 22 -11.07 -6.52 11.77
N MET A 23 -11.82 -5.94 12.71
CA MET A 23 -12.12 -6.59 13.99
C MET A 23 -13.13 -7.75 13.89
N ARG A 24 -14.00 -7.76 12.87
CA ARG A 24 -15.06 -8.76 12.73
C ARG A 24 -14.73 -9.89 11.77
N VAL A 25 -13.92 -9.64 10.73
CA VAL A 25 -13.69 -10.60 9.65
C VAL A 25 -12.38 -11.36 9.87
N ARG A 26 -12.50 -12.64 10.21
CA ARG A 26 -11.36 -13.56 10.44
C ARG A 26 -10.38 -13.64 9.27
N LEU A 27 -10.87 -13.51 8.03
CA LEU A 27 -9.99 -13.52 6.85
C LEU A 27 -9.06 -12.30 6.84
N LEU A 28 -9.57 -11.12 7.15
CA LEU A 28 -8.78 -9.88 7.19
C LEU A 28 -7.75 -9.90 8.33
N GLN A 29 -8.11 -10.51 9.46
CA GLN A 29 -7.20 -10.74 10.59
C GLN A 29 -6.06 -11.69 10.21
N ARG A 30 -6.37 -12.82 9.57
CA ARG A 30 -5.37 -13.80 9.11
C ARG A 30 -4.43 -13.25 8.05
N LEU A 31 -4.92 -12.34 7.21
CA LEU A 31 -4.11 -11.64 6.22
C LEU A 31 -3.36 -10.45 6.82
N TYR A 32 -3.61 -10.06 8.07
CA TYR A 32 -2.99 -8.88 8.70
C TYR A 32 -3.13 -7.60 7.86
N LEU A 33 -4.25 -7.44 7.15
CA LEU A 33 -4.48 -6.28 6.31
C LEU A 33 -4.68 -5.02 7.18
N PRO A 34 -3.97 -3.91 6.88
CA PRO A 34 -4.17 -2.65 7.60
C PRO A 34 -5.60 -2.11 7.44
N SER A 35 -6.13 -1.49 8.50
CA SER A 35 -7.48 -0.91 8.49
C SER A 35 -7.66 0.14 7.39
N CYS A 36 -6.62 0.91 7.07
CA CYS A 36 -6.64 1.91 6.00
C CYS A 36 -6.76 1.30 4.60
N VAL A 37 -6.11 0.16 4.33
CA VAL A 37 -6.21 -0.57 3.06
C VAL A 37 -7.62 -1.13 2.89
N ILE A 38 -8.17 -1.72 3.96
CA ILE A 38 -9.54 -2.23 3.97
C ILE A 38 -10.54 -1.09 3.71
N ALA A 39 -10.38 0.04 4.39
CA ALA A 39 -11.21 1.23 4.20
C ALA A 39 -11.15 1.76 2.76
N GLY A 40 -9.95 1.84 2.17
CA GLY A 40 -9.77 2.28 0.78
C GLY A 40 -10.45 1.36 -0.23
N LEU A 41 -10.31 0.04 -0.08
CA LEU A 41 -11.00 -0.94 -0.94
C LEU A 41 -12.52 -0.88 -0.81
N LEU A 42 -13.04 -0.71 0.42
CA LEU A 42 -14.46 -0.49 0.65
C LEU A 42 -14.94 0.79 -0.02
N GLY A 43 -14.19 1.89 0.12
CA GLY A 43 -14.52 3.17 -0.50
C GLY A 43 -14.59 3.06 -2.02
N LEU A 44 -13.59 2.43 -2.63
CA LEU A 44 -13.57 2.16 -4.07
C LEU A 44 -14.79 1.35 -4.50
N LEU A 45 -15.11 0.27 -3.79
CA LEU A 45 -16.25 -0.59 -4.09
C LEU A 45 -17.59 0.18 -3.99
N ILE A 46 -17.77 1.00 -2.95
CA ILE A 46 -18.98 1.83 -2.78
C ILE A 46 -19.09 2.85 -3.93
N ILE A 47 -17.98 3.50 -4.32
CA ILE A 47 -17.97 4.46 -5.43
C ILE A 47 -18.34 3.78 -6.75
N GLN A 48 -17.77 2.60 -7.04
CA GLN A 48 -18.05 1.90 -8.30
C GLN A 48 -19.47 1.35 -8.35
N ILE A 49 -19.97 0.79 -7.25
CA ILE A 49 -21.35 0.27 -7.17
C ILE A 49 -22.37 1.41 -7.28
N SER A 50 -22.16 2.52 -6.55
CA SER A 50 -23.07 3.67 -6.58
C SER A 50 -23.17 4.27 -7.99
N LYS A 51 -22.04 4.39 -8.70
CA LYS A 51 -22.00 4.77 -10.13
C LYS A 51 -22.74 3.76 -11.01
N GLY A 52 -22.54 2.46 -10.81
CA GLY A 52 -23.20 1.40 -11.58
C GLY A 52 -24.73 1.38 -11.45
N PHE A 53 -25.26 1.77 -10.28
CA PHE A 53 -26.70 1.92 -10.05
C PHE A 53 -27.28 3.28 -10.47
N GLY A 54 -26.47 4.16 -11.07
CA GLY A 54 -26.91 5.50 -11.51
C GLY A 54 -27.13 6.49 -10.36
N ALA A 55 -26.61 6.20 -9.17
CA ALA A 55 -26.72 7.05 -7.98
C ALA A 55 -25.31 7.39 -7.45
N PRO A 56 -24.50 8.18 -8.19
CA PRO A 56 -23.14 8.50 -7.77
C PRO A 56 -23.13 9.21 -6.41
N LEU A 57 -22.14 8.90 -5.59
CA LEU A 57 -21.92 9.62 -4.33
C LEU A 57 -21.75 11.12 -4.60
N PRO A 58 -22.36 12.01 -3.77
CA PRO A 58 -22.15 13.44 -3.92
C PRO A 58 -20.67 13.79 -3.76
N GLU A 59 -20.15 14.64 -4.64
CA GLU A 59 -18.73 15.06 -4.64
C GLU A 59 -18.29 15.67 -3.31
N ALA A 60 -19.23 16.29 -2.57
CA ALA A 60 -19.01 16.84 -1.25
C ALA A 60 -18.52 15.83 -0.19
N TRP A 61 -18.64 14.52 -0.44
CA TRP A 61 -18.11 13.47 0.44
C TRP A 61 -16.62 13.19 0.25
N MET A 62 -16.04 13.56 -0.90
CA MET A 62 -14.67 13.23 -1.29
C MET A 62 -13.83 14.46 -1.61
N SER A 63 -14.37 15.65 -1.36
CA SER A 63 -13.75 16.93 -1.70
C SER A 63 -12.39 17.06 -1.01
N GLY A 64 -11.34 17.26 -1.80
CA GLY A 64 -9.97 17.49 -1.33
C GLY A 64 -9.21 16.22 -0.93
N TRP A 65 -9.80 15.02 -1.05
CA TRP A 65 -9.11 13.77 -0.71
C TRP A 65 -7.88 13.50 -1.58
N ASP A 66 -7.89 13.96 -2.82
CA ASP A 66 -6.79 13.86 -3.80
C ASP A 66 -5.51 14.59 -3.33
N SER A 67 -5.66 15.68 -2.58
CA SER A 67 -4.53 16.46 -2.05
C SER A 67 -3.91 15.90 -0.76
N LEU A 68 -4.67 15.09 -0.01
CA LEU A 68 -4.26 14.59 1.30
C LEU A 68 -3.01 13.69 1.26
N PRO A 69 -2.88 12.71 0.34
CA PRO A 69 -1.71 11.82 0.32
C PRO A 69 -0.39 12.58 0.18
N SER A 70 -0.33 13.55 -0.75
CA SER A 70 0.87 14.37 -1.00
C SER A 70 1.21 15.28 0.18
N PHE A 71 0.21 15.80 0.89
CA PHE A 71 0.45 16.57 2.11
C PHE A 71 0.96 15.68 3.26
N LEU A 72 0.30 14.53 3.48
CA LEU A 72 0.61 13.62 4.59
C LEU A 72 1.98 12.95 4.41
N ILE A 73 2.38 12.61 3.18
CA ILE A 73 3.70 12.00 2.93
C ILE A 73 4.85 12.95 3.30
N ASN A 74 4.67 14.26 3.09
CA ASN A 74 5.65 15.27 3.52
C ASN A 74 5.83 15.26 5.04
N VAL A 75 4.73 15.14 5.80
CA VAL A 75 4.77 15.04 7.26
C VAL A 75 5.47 13.75 7.70
N VAL A 76 5.15 12.61 7.08
CA VAL A 76 5.79 11.31 7.38
C VAL A 76 7.30 11.38 7.15
N PHE A 77 7.75 11.91 6.01
CA PHE A 77 9.18 12.03 5.73
C PHE A 77 9.89 13.05 6.62
N ALA A 78 9.25 14.18 6.94
CA ALA A 78 9.81 15.17 7.86
C ALA A 78 10.05 14.59 9.25
N CYS A 79 9.18 13.69 9.71
CA CYS A 79 9.27 13.08 11.04
C CYS A 79 10.03 11.74 11.06
N LEU A 80 10.38 11.15 9.93
CA LEU A 80 10.93 9.78 9.83
C LEU A 80 12.21 9.56 10.67
N PHE A 81 13.01 10.61 10.83
CA PHE A 81 14.26 10.58 11.60
C PHE A 81 14.15 11.17 13.01
N LEU A 82 12.96 11.63 13.42
CA LEU A 82 12.74 12.14 14.77
C LEU A 82 12.82 10.99 15.78
N GLY A 83 13.58 11.20 16.86
CA GLY A 83 13.70 10.23 17.95
C GLY A 83 14.66 9.06 17.71
N VAL A 84 15.33 8.99 16.55
CA VAL A 84 16.30 7.93 16.24
C VAL A 84 17.72 8.47 16.23
N ALA A 85 18.58 7.95 17.11
CA ALA A 85 20.01 8.22 17.05
C ALA A 85 20.61 7.64 15.78
N LEU A 86 21.18 8.49 14.91
CA LEU A 86 21.81 8.03 13.69
C LEU A 86 23.02 7.14 14.01
N PRO A 87 23.02 5.86 13.58
CA PRO A 87 24.15 4.98 13.81
C PRO A 87 25.37 5.44 13.01
N LYS A 88 26.55 4.99 13.40
CA LYS A 88 27.77 5.22 12.61
C LYS A 88 27.59 4.72 11.19
N ILE A 89 28.10 5.47 10.21
CA ILE A 89 28.01 5.16 8.78
C ILE A 89 28.46 3.72 8.47
N SER A 90 29.50 3.22 9.13
CA SER A 90 29.99 1.85 8.94
C SER A 90 28.99 0.77 9.38
N THR A 91 28.25 1.00 10.47
CA THR A 91 27.18 0.12 10.93
C THR A 91 25.97 0.21 10.01
N LEU A 92 25.65 1.41 9.55
CA LEU A 92 24.59 1.64 8.57
C LEU A 92 24.90 0.86 7.28
N TRP A 93 26.10 0.97 6.73
CA TRP A 93 26.48 0.28 5.49
C TRP A 93 26.44 -1.24 5.63
N LYS A 94 26.93 -1.80 6.74
CA LYS A 94 26.89 -3.25 6.98
C LYS A 94 25.48 -3.81 7.09
N ARG A 95 24.51 -3.03 7.55
CA ARG A 95 23.11 -3.46 7.74
C ARG A 95 22.22 -3.11 6.55
N ALA A 96 22.28 -1.87 6.08
CA ALA A 96 21.45 -1.33 5.02
C ALA A 96 21.98 -1.66 3.63
N GLY A 97 23.31 -1.79 3.45
CA GLY A 97 23.92 -2.05 2.15
C GLY A 97 23.41 -3.32 1.47
N PRO A 98 23.43 -4.50 2.14
CA PRO A 98 22.87 -5.73 1.56
C PRO A 98 21.37 -5.62 1.23
N GLN A 99 20.62 -4.91 2.08
CA GLN A 99 19.18 -4.72 1.91
C GLN A 99 18.87 -3.78 0.74
N LEU A 100 19.66 -2.72 0.59
CA LEU A 100 19.60 -1.81 -0.55
C LEU A 100 19.97 -2.56 -1.83
N ALA A 101 21.05 -3.32 -1.83
CA ALA A 101 21.47 -4.12 -2.99
C ALA A 101 20.38 -5.12 -3.40
N TYR A 102 19.81 -5.84 -2.43
CA TYR A 102 18.68 -6.74 -2.68
C TYR A 102 17.47 -5.99 -3.24
N GLY A 103 17.08 -4.88 -2.63
CA GLY A 103 15.97 -4.04 -3.10
C GLY A 103 16.19 -3.56 -4.55
N GLN A 104 17.39 -3.09 -4.86
CA GLN A 104 17.76 -2.68 -6.22
C GLN A 104 17.70 -3.84 -7.21
N VAL A 105 18.20 -5.03 -6.85
CA VAL A 105 18.11 -6.21 -7.72
C VAL A 105 16.64 -6.57 -8.01
N VAL A 106 15.76 -6.50 -7.00
CA VAL A 106 14.33 -6.74 -7.18
C VAL A 106 13.69 -5.67 -8.04
N ALA A 107 13.99 -4.38 -7.81
CA ALA A 107 13.47 -3.26 -8.59
C ALA A 107 13.86 -3.37 -10.07
N TRP A 108 15.14 -3.58 -10.37
CA TRP A 108 15.60 -3.81 -11.74
C TRP A 108 15.02 -5.08 -12.35
N GLY A 109 14.84 -6.14 -11.55
CA GLY A 109 14.11 -7.33 -11.98
C GLY A 109 12.68 -7.02 -12.42
N GLN A 110 11.98 -6.13 -11.70
CA GLN A 110 10.65 -5.68 -12.11
C GLN A 110 10.67 -4.84 -13.38
N TYR A 111 11.68 -4.00 -13.60
CA TYR A 111 11.84 -3.30 -14.88
C TYR A 111 12.02 -4.29 -16.04
N VAL A 112 12.87 -5.31 -15.88
CA VAL A 112 13.07 -6.34 -16.90
C VAL A 112 11.77 -7.09 -17.20
N VAL A 113 11.02 -7.48 -16.16
CA VAL A 113 9.73 -8.17 -16.33
C VAL A 113 8.67 -7.26 -16.94
N GLY A 114 8.53 -6.03 -16.46
CA GLY A 114 7.52 -5.06 -16.92
C GLY A 114 7.74 -4.65 -18.37
N VAL A 115 8.95 -4.22 -18.71
CA VAL A 115 9.33 -3.85 -20.09
C VAL A 115 9.26 -5.08 -21.00
N GLY A 116 9.78 -6.23 -20.56
CA GLY A 116 9.71 -7.47 -21.34
C GLY A 116 8.28 -7.90 -21.65
N LEU A 117 7.37 -7.77 -20.68
CA LEU A 117 5.96 -8.09 -20.86
C LEU A 117 5.29 -7.14 -21.87
N VAL A 118 5.63 -5.85 -21.84
CA VAL A 118 5.12 -4.88 -22.82
C VAL A 118 5.66 -5.19 -24.22
N LEU A 119 6.97 -5.39 -24.36
CA LEU A 119 7.57 -5.62 -25.68
C LEU A 119 7.10 -6.91 -26.35
N VAL A 120 6.97 -8.00 -25.57
CA VAL A 120 6.71 -9.34 -26.14
C VAL A 120 5.22 -9.65 -26.21
N LEU A 121 4.40 -9.12 -25.30
CA LEU A 121 3.01 -9.52 -25.15
C LEU A 121 2.03 -8.35 -25.25
N LEU A 122 2.13 -7.37 -24.34
CA LEU A 122 1.06 -6.35 -24.20
C LEU A 122 1.05 -5.34 -25.34
N GLY A 123 2.23 -4.92 -25.81
CA GLY A 123 2.38 -4.04 -26.97
C GLY A 123 1.84 -4.69 -28.24
N PRO A 124 2.33 -5.88 -28.64
CA PRO A 124 1.86 -6.56 -29.86
C PRO A 124 0.38 -6.97 -29.83
N LEU A 125 -0.16 -7.41 -28.69
CA LEU A 125 -1.53 -7.92 -28.61
C LEU A 125 -2.57 -6.82 -28.36
N PHE A 126 -2.23 -5.79 -27.59
CA PHE A 126 -3.19 -4.79 -27.11
C PHE A 126 -2.81 -3.35 -27.46
N GLY A 127 -1.62 -3.10 -28.02
CA GLY A 127 -1.18 -1.75 -28.40
C GLY A 127 -1.05 -0.80 -27.20
N VAL A 128 -0.63 -1.32 -26.04
CA VAL A 128 -0.45 -0.48 -24.84
C VAL A 128 0.69 0.52 -25.03
N ASN A 129 0.64 1.63 -24.30
CA ASN A 129 1.73 2.61 -24.26
C ASN A 129 3.04 1.96 -23.77
N ASP A 130 4.18 2.31 -24.38
CA ASP A 130 5.50 1.75 -24.02
C ASP A 130 5.87 2.00 -22.55
N MET A 131 5.46 3.14 -21.99
CA MET A 131 5.65 3.50 -20.58
C MET A 131 4.92 2.58 -19.62
N PHE A 132 3.98 1.76 -20.11
CA PHE A 132 3.33 0.74 -19.32
C PHE A 132 4.33 -0.24 -18.70
N GLY A 133 5.51 -0.41 -19.32
CA GLY A 133 6.59 -1.25 -18.78
C GLY A 133 7.16 -0.73 -17.45
N GLY A 134 7.03 0.58 -17.18
CA GLY A 134 7.45 1.22 -15.95
C GLY A 134 6.41 1.18 -14.82
N ILE A 135 5.16 0.80 -15.10
CA ILE A 135 4.06 0.85 -14.12
C ILE A 135 4.28 -0.10 -12.94
N VAL A 136 4.81 -1.29 -13.20
CA VAL A 136 5.10 -2.27 -12.14
C VAL A 136 6.19 -1.76 -11.21
N PRO A 137 7.41 -1.41 -11.67
CA PRO A 137 8.45 -0.93 -10.76
C PRO A 137 8.09 0.40 -10.06
N VAL A 138 7.51 1.36 -10.78
CA VAL A 138 7.13 2.67 -10.20
C VAL A 138 6.02 2.53 -9.15
N GLY A 139 4.99 1.73 -9.43
CA GLY A 139 3.84 1.55 -8.56
C GLY A 139 4.04 0.46 -7.51
N PHE A 140 4.26 -0.79 -7.95
CA PHE A 140 4.24 -1.97 -7.09
C PHE A 140 5.36 -1.96 -6.05
N GLU A 141 6.60 -1.67 -6.46
CA GLU A 141 7.76 -1.58 -5.55
C GLU A 141 7.94 -0.16 -5.01
N GLY A 142 7.91 0.84 -5.89
CA GLY A 142 8.06 2.25 -5.49
C GLY A 142 6.93 2.78 -4.61
N GLY A 143 5.74 2.21 -4.69
CA GLY A 143 4.57 2.58 -3.89
C GLY A 143 3.94 3.93 -4.27
N HIS A 144 2.98 4.35 -3.46
CA HIS A 144 2.22 5.58 -3.68
C HIS A 144 3.10 6.84 -3.65
N GLY A 145 4.17 6.86 -2.85
CA GLY A 145 5.09 8.00 -2.75
C GLY A 145 5.90 8.20 -4.03
N THR A 146 6.51 7.13 -4.56
CA THR A 146 7.27 7.19 -5.82
C THR A 146 6.36 7.55 -7.00
N THR A 147 5.15 6.99 -7.05
CA THR A 147 4.16 7.34 -8.06
C THR A 147 3.76 8.82 -7.99
N ALA A 148 3.55 9.37 -6.79
CA ALA A 148 3.24 10.78 -6.62
C ALA A 148 4.40 11.68 -7.07
N GLY A 149 5.64 11.28 -6.81
CA GLY A 149 6.84 12.02 -7.25
C GLY A 149 7.08 11.97 -8.77
N LEU A 150 6.57 10.94 -9.47
CA LEU A 150 6.70 10.77 -10.93
C LEU A 150 5.42 11.12 -11.69
N ALA A 151 4.40 11.65 -11.01
CA ALA A 151 3.10 11.94 -11.62
C ALA A 151 3.23 12.94 -12.79
N GLU A 152 4.01 14.02 -12.60
CA GLU A 152 4.22 15.06 -13.62
C GLU A 152 4.97 14.50 -14.83
N THR A 153 5.90 13.56 -14.64
CA THR A 153 6.62 12.91 -15.75
C THR A 153 5.68 12.16 -16.70
N PHE A 154 4.62 11.53 -16.19
CA PHE A 154 3.62 10.89 -17.06
C PHE A 154 2.81 11.90 -17.87
N ASP A 155 2.55 13.09 -17.31
CA ASP A 155 1.83 14.16 -18.00
C ASP A 155 2.71 14.82 -19.08
N GLU A 156 3.98 15.10 -18.77
CA GLU A 156 4.97 15.67 -19.70
C GLU A 156 5.18 14.78 -20.94
N GLU A 157 5.17 13.47 -20.72
CA GLU A 157 5.33 12.47 -21.76
C GLU A 157 4.00 12.12 -22.49
N GLY A 158 2.93 12.87 -22.22
CA GLY A 158 1.66 12.76 -22.93
C GLY A 158 0.80 11.54 -22.55
N TRP A 159 1.07 10.91 -21.40
CA TRP A 159 0.32 9.75 -20.90
C TRP A 159 -0.19 9.93 -19.47
N ALA A 160 -1.11 10.89 -19.29
CA ALA A 160 -1.72 11.20 -17.99
C ALA A 160 -2.34 9.97 -17.27
N ALA A 161 -2.90 9.03 -18.04
CA ALA A 161 -3.45 7.78 -17.49
C ALA A 161 -2.38 6.90 -16.80
N GLY A 162 -1.09 7.08 -17.11
CA GLY A 162 0.02 6.37 -16.49
C GLY A 162 0.08 6.55 -14.98
N LYS A 163 -0.25 7.75 -14.49
CA LYS A 163 -0.37 8.04 -13.05
C LYS A 163 -1.39 7.13 -12.37
N ASP A 164 -2.57 6.99 -12.95
CA ASP A 164 -3.64 6.18 -12.39
C ASP A 164 -3.29 4.69 -12.39
N PHE A 165 -2.63 4.21 -13.46
CA PHE A 165 -2.11 2.84 -13.52
C PHE A 165 -1.02 2.58 -12.47
N ALA A 166 -0.11 3.52 -12.26
CA ALA A 166 0.93 3.41 -11.25
C ALA A 166 0.35 3.44 -9.82
N LEU A 167 -0.65 4.30 -9.55
CA LEU A 167 -1.34 4.33 -8.26
C LEU A 167 -2.09 3.02 -8.00
N ALA A 168 -2.78 2.48 -9.01
CA ALA A 168 -3.44 1.19 -8.90
C ALA A 168 -2.42 0.06 -8.65
N SER A 169 -1.31 0.06 -9.41
CA SER A 169 -0.19 -0.88 -9.26
C SER A 169 0.38 -0.85 -7.83
N ALA A 170 0.52 0.33 -7.22
CA ALA A 170 0.95 0.46 -5.82
C ALA A 170 -0.03 -0.17 -4.82
N THR A 171 -1.34 0.01 -4.99
CA THR A 171 -2.33 -0.65 -4.12
C THR A 171 -2.31 -2.17 -4.29
N PHE A 172 -2.26 -2.65 -5.53
CA PHE A 172 -2.12 -4.08 -5.80
C PHE A 172 -0.79 -4.64 -5.30
N GLY A 173 0.26 -3.83 -5.27
CA GLY A 173 1.55 -4.14 -4.66
C GLY A 173 1.44 -4.45 -3.18
N ILE A 174 0.79 -3.57 -2.41
CA ILE A 174 0.55 -3.79 -0.98
C ILE A 174 -0.30 -5.04 -0.76
N LEU A 175 -1.38 -5.20 -1.52
CA LEU A 175 -2.27 -6.37 -1.39
C LEU A 175 -1.55 -7.67 -1.75
N GLY A 176 -0.81 -7.68 -2.86
CA GLY A 176 -0.02 -8.81 -3.32
C GLY A 176 1.06 -9.17 -2.32
N ALA A 177 1.82 -8.20 -1.82
CA ALA A 177 2.86 -8.39 -0.82
C ALA A 177 2.28 -9.02 0.46
N VAL A 178 1.12 -8.55 0.92
CA VAL A 178 0.46 -9.11 2.11
C VAL A 178 -0.07 -10.52 1.84
N ILE A 179 -0.84 -10.72 0.77
CA ILE A 179 -1.50 -12.00 0.48
C ILE A 179 -0.46 -13.08 0.16
N VAL A 180 0.45 -12.79 -0.77
CA VAL A 180 1.51 -13.74 -1.19
C VAL A 180 2.54 -13.91 -0.07
N GLY A 181 2.93 -12.82 0.60
CA GLY A 181 3.85 -12.89 1.74
C GLY A 181 3.32 -13.78 2.85
N MET A 182 2.06 -13.60 3.26
CA MET A 182 1.42 -14.46 4.27
C MET A 182 1.27 -15.91 3.79
N ALA A 183 0.96 -16.14 2.51
CA ALA A 183 0.90 -17.49 1.94
C ALA A 183 2.28 -18.18 2.01
N LEU A 184 3.36 -17.47 1.65
CA LEU A 184 4.73 -17.97 1.72
C LEU A 184 5.19 -18.24 3.15
N VAL A 185 4.86 -17.35 4.10
CA VAL A 185 5.16 -17.55 5.53
C VAL A 185 4.47 -18.81 6.06
N ASN A 186 3.16 -18.97 5.79
CA ASN A 186 2.40 -20.16 6.19
C ASN A 186 2.95 -21.44 5.56
N TRP A 187 3.35 -21.38 4.29
CA TRP A 187 3.99 -22.50 3.61
C TRP A 187 5.34 -22.87 4.24
N ALA A 188 6.19 -21.88 4.51
CA ALA A 188 7.50 -22.08 5.15
C ALA A 188 7.37 -22.67 6.57
N GLN A 189 6.35 -22.24 7.33
CA GLN A 189 6.01 -22.81 8.63
C GLN A 189 5.63 -24.30 8.53
N ARG A 190 4.73 -24.65 7.60
CA ARG A 190 4.31 -26.05 7.39
C ARG A 190 5.46 -26.96 6.97
N LYS A 191 6.42 -26.43 6.21
CA LYS A 191 7.62 -27.15 5.78
C LYS A 191 8.75 -27.16 6.83
N GLY A 192 8.61 -26.41 7.92
CA GLY A 192 9.62 -26.34 8.97
C GLY A 192 10.88 -25.55 8.61
N TYR A 193 10.81 -24.65 7.62
CA TYR A 193 11.94 -23.81 7.20
C TYR A 193 12.20 -22.61 8.11
N VAL A 194 11.28 -22.31 9.04
CA VAL A 194 11.43 -21.22 10.00
C VAL A 194 12.00 -21.70 11.34
N VAL A 195 12.99 -20.96 11.82
CA VAL A 195 13.72 -21.22 13.08
C VAL A 195 12.79 -21.19 14.30
N ARG A 196 11.73 -20.36 14.25
CA ARG A 196 10.66 -20.34 15.26
C ARG A 196 9.35 -20.70 14.60
N ARG A 197 8.80 -21.88 14.93
CA ARG A 197 7.42 -22.23 14.61
C ARG A 197 6.52 -21.49 15.59
N ARG A 198 5.73 -20.54 15.08
CA ARG A 198 4.61 -19.95 15.82
C ARG A 198 3.37 -20.09 14.94
N SER A 199 2.35 -20.80 15.42
CA SER A 199 1.05 -20.84 14.76
C SER A 199 0.48 -19.42 14.68
N PRO A 200 -0.34 -19.07 13.68
CA PRO A 200 -1.16 -17.86 13.71
C PRO A 200 -2.01 -17.74 15.00
N GLU A 201 -2.30 -18.87 15.66
CA GLU A 201 -2.99 -18.96 16.96
C GLU A 201 -2.09 -18.56 18.15
N ASP A 202 -0.77 -18.51 17.95
CA ASP A 202 0.19 -18.10 19.00
C ASP A 202 0.34 -16.57 19.08
N PHE A 203 -0.30 -15.83 18.17
CA PHE A 203 -0.38 -14.37 18.27
C PHE A 203 -1.54 -14.01 19.21
N PRO A 204 -1.29 -13.18 20.24
CA PRO A 204 -2.37 -12.63 21.06
C PRO A 204 -3.46 -12.03 20.16
N GLU A 205 -4.72 -12.33 20.44
CA GLU A 205 -5.86 -11.85 19.63
C GLU A 205 -5.80 -10.32 19.45
N ASP A 206 -5.34 -9.62 20.49
CA ASP A 206 -5.03 -8.18 20.57
C ASP A 206 -4.18 -7.66 19.39
N ASP A 207 -3.14 -8.39 18.98
CA ASP A 207 -2.22 -8.01 17.88
C ASP A 207 -2.89 -8.14 16.51
N THR A 208 -3.82 -9.10 16.38
CA THR A 208 -4.54 -9.34 15.11
C THR A 208 -5.69 -8.35 14.91
N ILE A 209 -6.40 -7.99 15.99
CA ILE A 209 -7.49 -6.99 15.97
C ILE A 209 -6.97 -5.56 15.93
N GLY A 210 -5.71 -5.33 16.32
CA GLY A 210 -5.09 -4.00 16.34
C GLY A 210 -5.57 -3.12 17.50
N VAL A 211 -6.08 -3.74 18.58
CA VAL A 211 -6.52 -3.08 19.80
C VAL A 211 -5.79 -3.74 20.96
N ILE A 212 -4.83 -3.02 21.53
CA ILE A 212 -4.05 -3.50 22.68
C ILE A 212 -4.78 -3.09 23.98
N PRO A 213 -5.11 -4.05 24.86
CA PRO A 213 -5.67 -3.79 26.19
C PRO A 213 -4.84 -2.78 26.97
N VAL A 214 -5.49 -1.94 27.79
CA VAL A 214 -4.83 -0.81 28.50
C VAL A 214 -3.64 -1.28 29.34
N ASP A 215 -3.76 -2.44 29.95
CA ASP A 215 -2.75 -3.11 30.79
C ASP A 215 -1.54 -3.66 30.00
N ARG A 216 -1.63 -3.73 28.67
CA ARG A 216 -0.60 -4.31 27.78
C ARG A 216 -0.02 -3.32 26.78
N ARG A 217 -0.41 -2.06 26.84
CA ARG A 217 0.09 -1.04 25.90
C ARG A 217 1.59 -0.80 26.15
N PRO A 218 2.44 -0.86 25.11
CA PRO A 218 3.84 -0.49 25.28
C PRO A 218 3.93 0.98 25.68
N GLU A 219 4.94 1.32 26.49
CA GLU A 219 5.27 2.72 26.78
C GLU A 219 5.53 3.44 25.46
N ALA A 220 4.89 4.59 25.27
CA ALA A 220 5.20 5.45 24.14
C ALA A 220 6.64 5.94 24.34
N GLY A 221 7.55 5.43 23.52
CA GLY A 221 8.97 5.74 23.57
C GLY A 221 9.28 7.22 23.40
#